data_AF-A0A957ZU97-F1
#
_entry.id   AF-A0A957ZU97-F1
#
_cell.length_a   1.000
_cell.length_b   1.000
_cell.length_c   1.000
_cell.angle_alpha   90.00
_cell.angle_beta   90.00
_cell.angle_gamma   90.00
#
_symmetry.space_group_name_H-M   'P 1'
#
loop_
_entity.id
_entity.type
_entity.pdbx_description
1 polymer ?
#
loop_
_entity_poly.entity_id
_entity_poly.type
_entity_poly.pdbx_seq_one_letter_code
_entity_poly.pdbx_strand_id
1 'polypeptide(L)'
;MAQRAETLPQTRTAQPHRSSTTRRVLGPDWKIALPFILPIIILMTIFIAWPFIRAIFTSMTIRTMARETKFVGLDNYIRLYSDPYYHQAVKATFVFTANAILFKLIFGLIAATLLHPLKRGRNLLTGLVL
;
A
#
# COMPACT_ATOMS: atom_id res chain seq x y z
N MET A 1 25.13 -67.47 25.00
CA MET A 1 23.73 -67.23 25.41
C MET A 1 23.72 -66.06 26.38
N ALA A 2 22.65 -65.26 26.35
CA ALA A 2 22.32 -64.10 27.19
C ALA A 2 22.91 -62.72 26.78
N GLN A 3 22.05 -62.00 26.04
CA GLN A 3 21.65 -60.60 26.26
C GLN A 3 22.60 -59.48 25.80
N ARG A 4 22.45 -59.17 24.50
CA ARG A 4 22.68 -57.83 23.93
C ARG A 4 21.92 -56.80 24.77
N ALA A 5 22.63 -55.87 25.37
CA ALA A 5 22.05 -54.66 25.93
C ALA A 5 21.37 -53.86 24.80
N GLU A 6 20.06 -53.74 24.91
CA GLU A 6 19.22 -52.86 24.10
C GLU A 6 19.68 -51.42 24.29
N THR A 7 20.42 -50.88 23.31
CA THR A 7 20.63 -49.44 23.20
C THR A 7 19.34 -48.83 22.68
N LEU A 8 18.43 -48.54 23.61
CA LEU A 8 17.22 -47.79 23.35
C LEU A 8 17.60 -46.50 22.60
N PRO A 9 16.96 -46.19 21.46
CA PRO A 9 17.14 -44.90 20.82
C PRO A 9 16.67 -43.85 21.83
N GLN A 10 17.59 -43.01 22.29
CA GLN A 10 17.23 -41.90 23.16
C GLN A 10 16.26 -41.02 22.38
N THR A 11 14.98 -41.11 22.74
CA THR A 11 13.93 -40.19 22.35
C THR A 11 14.42 -38.80 22.71
N ARG A 12 14.98 -38.08 21.74
CA ARG A 12 15.22 -36.64 21.83
C ARG A 12 13.89 -36.04 22.21
N THR A 13 13.77 -35.66 23.48
CA THR A 13 12.66 -34.88 24.00
C THR A 13 12.58 -33.62 23.16
N ALA A 14 11.63 -33.59 22.22
CA ALA A 14 11.33 -32.42 21.43
C ALA A 14 10.88 -31.33 22.41
N GLN A 15 11.79 -30.44 22.78
CA GLN A 15 11.46 -29.26 23.57
C GLN A 15 10.41 -28.47 22.78
N PRO A 16 9.25 -28.15 23.38
CA PRO A 16 8.26 -27.33 22.73
C PRO A 16 8.86 -25.93 22.64
N HIS A 17 9.37 -25.58 21.46
CA HIS A 17 9.77 -24.21 21.17
C HIS A 17 8.52 -23.36 21.33
N ARG A 18 8.40 -22.65 22.46
CA ARG A 18 7.37 -21.64 22.71
C ARG A 18 7.60 -20.50 21.73
N SER A 19 7.23 -20.72 20.48
CA SER A 19 7.30 -19.70 19.44
C SER A 19 6.29 -18.62 19.82
N SER A 20 6.80 -17.48 20.28
CA SER A 20 5.97 -16.32 20.53
C SER A 20 5.21 -15.95 19.25
N THR A 21 3.92 -15.61 19.37
CA THR A 21 3.05 -15.23 18.25
C THR A 21 3.69 -14.16 17.37
N THR A 22 4.46 -13.25 17.96
CA THR A 22 5.22 -12.20 17.27
C THR A 22 6.25 -12.77 16.29
N ARG A 23 6.93 -13.87 16.64
CA ARG A 23 7.94 -14.51 15.78
C ARG A 23 7.31 -15.25 14.59
N ARG A 24 6.03 -15.64 14.70
CA ARG A 24 5.27 -16.20 13.57
C ARG A 24 4.87 -15.15 12.54
N VAL A 25 4.60 -13.90 12.97
CA VAL A 25 4.12 -12.84 12.07
C VAL A 25 5.27 -11.98 11.53
N LEU A 26 6.23 -11.57 12.39
CA LEU A 26 7.33 -10.68 12.00
C LEU A 26 8.62 -11.43 11.64
N GLY A 27 8.63 -12.75 11.77
CA GLY A 27 9.78 -13.60 11.48
C GLY A 27 10.81 -13.68 12.62
N PRO A 28 11.85 -14.53 12.46
CA PRO A 28 12.88 -14.77 13.46
C PRO A 28 13.70 -13.54 13.83
N ASP A 29 13.97 -12.68 12.85
CA ASP A 29 14.99 -11.61 12.91
C ASP A 29 14.37 -10.21 13.06
N TRP A 30 13.11 -10.12 13.48
CA TRP A 30 12.36 -8.86 13.56
C TRP A 30 13.07 -7.77 14.38
N LYS A 31 13.82 -8.15 15.43
CA LYS A 31 14.60 -7.23 16.25
C LYS A 31 15.77 -6.61 15.49
N ILE A 32 16.35 -7.36 14.56
CA ILE A 32 17.47 -6.91 13.72
C ILE A 32 16.92 -6.09 12.54
N ALA A 33 15.78 -6.49 11.96
CA ALA A 33 15.15 -5.76 10.85
C ALA A 33 14.58 -4.40 11.28
N LEU A 34 14.09 -4.28 12.53
CA LEU A 34 13.48 -3.06 13.05
C LEU A 34 14.35 -1.81 12.85
N PRO A 35 15.62 -1.73 13.31
CA PRO A 35 16.45 -0.54 13.15
C PRO A 35 16.76 -0.18 11.68
N PHE A 36 16.74 -1.14 10.75
CA PHE A 36 16.95 -0.84 9.32
C PHE A 36 15.71 -0.21 8.67
N ILE A 37 14.52 -0.63 9.09
CA ILE A 37 13.25 -0.14 8.54
C ILE A 37 12.74 1.08 9.34
N LEU A 38 13.20 1.28 10.57
CA LEU A 38 12.78 2.38 11.44
C LEU A 38 12.93 3.77 10.78
N PRO A 39 14.05 4.11 10.09
CA PRO A 39 14.20 5.42 9.47
C PRO A 39 13.14 5.69 8.40
N ILE A 40 12.84 4.70 7.56
CA ILE A 40 11.80 4.87 6.52
C ILE A 40 10.40 4.95 7.15
N ILE A 41 10.10 4.17 8.19
CA ILE A 41 8.81 4.27 8.90
C ILE A 41 8.64 5.65 9.54
N ILE A 42 9.69 6.19 10.17
CA ILE A 42 9.66 7.52 10.77
C ILE A 42 9.37 8.56 9.67
N LEU A 43 10.08 8.51 8.55
CA LEU A 43 9.85 9.41 7.42
C LEU A 43 8.42 9.30 6.87
N MET A 44 7.94 8.08 6.61
CA MET A 44 6.56 7.89 6.14
C MET A 44 5.53 8.40 7.16
N THR A 45 5.78 8.22 8.45
CA THR A 45 4.87 8.69 9.50
C THR A 45 4.80 10.22 9.51
N ILE A 46 5.94 10.90 9.45
CA ILE A 46 6.01 12.36 9.50
C ILE A 46 5.46 13.00 8.22
N PHE A 47 5.82 12.46 7.05
CA PHE A 47 5.49 13.10 5.77
C PHE A 47 4.20 12.62 5.12
N ILE A 48 3.68 11.46 5.51
CA ILE A 48 2.46 10.88 4.91
C ILE A 48 1.38 10.76 5.97
N ALA A 49 1.63 10.01 7.05
CA ALA A 49 0.58 9.72 8.03
C ALA A 49 0.12 10.98 8.78
N TRP A 50 1.06 11.83 9.22
CA TRP A 50 0.75 13.06 9.92
C TRP A 50 -0.12 14.03 9.09
N PRO A 51 0.26 14.45 7.85
CA PRO A 51 -0.59 15.33 7.05
C PRO A 51 -1.90 14.66 6.64
N PHE A 52 -1.93 13.35 6.43
CA PHE A 52 -3.16 12.61 6.13
C PHE A 52 -4.16 12.66 7.29
N ILE A 53 -3.72 12.39 8.52
CA ILE A 53 -4.55 12.50 9.72
C ILE A 53 -5.04 13.93 9.90
N ARG A 54 -4.14 14.92 9.72
CA ARG A 54 -4.49 16.35 9.76
C ARG A 54 -5.53 16.72 8.69
N ALA A 55 -5.45 16.14 7.50
CA ALA A 55 -6.41 16.37 6.42
C ALA A 55 -7.79 15.80 6.78
N ILE A 56 -7.86 14.62 7.40
CA ILE A 56 -9.13 14.04 7.91
C ILE A 56 -9.73 14.93 9.00
N PHE A 57 -8.94 15.37 9.98
CA PHE A 57 -9.46 16.29 11.00
C PHE A 57 -9.92 17.61 10.37
N THR A 58 -9.21 18.11 9.37
CA THR A 58 -9.56 19.35 8.68
C THR A 58 -10.83 19.20 7.85
N SER A 59 -11.06 18.05 7.20
CA SER A 59 -12.27 17.81 6.39
C SER A 59 -13.55 17.77 7.23
N MET A 60 -13.44 17.46 8.52
CA MET A 60 -14.55 17.53 9.49
C MET A 60 -14.72 18.91 10.15
N THR A 61 -13.87 19.88 9.81
CA THR A 61 -13.95 21.26 10.31
C THR A 61 -14.30 22.22 9.18
N ILE A 62 -15.01 23.30 9.51
CA ILE A 62 -15.17 24.45 8.62
C ILE A 62 -14.22 25.53 9.10
N ARG A 63 -13.30 25.92 8.23
CA ARG A 63 -12.44 27.10 8.39
C ARG A 63 -12.82 28.10 7.32
N THR A 64 -13.35 29.25 7.73
CA THR A 64 -13.61 30.38 6.82
C THR A 64 -12.60 31.46 7.16
N MET A 65 -12.08 32.20 6.17
CA MET A 65 -11.06 33.24 6.41
C MET A 65 -11.49 34.32 7.43
N ALA A 66 -12.80 34.45 7.69
CA ALA A 66 -13.38 35.44 8.59
C ALA A 66 -14.02 34.86 9.87
N ARG A 67 -13.97 33.54 10.12
CA ARG A 67 -14.63 32.90 11.28
C ARG A 67 -13.74 31.90 11.99
N GLU A 68 -13.96 31.76 13.29
CA GLU A 68 -13.33 30.72 14.11
C GLU A 68 -13.57 29.32 13.52
N THR A 69 -12.57 28.44 13.70
CA THR A 69 -12.64 27.05 13.26
C THR A 69 -13.73 26.33 14.03
N LYS A 70 -14.77 25.84 13.34
CA LYS A 70 -15.84 25.04 13.95
C LYS A 70 -15.76 23.60 13.50
N PHE A 71 -15.80 22.68 14.45
CA PHE A 71 -15.93 21.25 14.18
C PHE A 71 -17.39 20.94 13.85
N VAL A 72 -17.65 20.41 12.65
CA VAL A 72 -19.00 20.12 12.14
C VAL A 72 -19.20 18.64 11.83
N GLY A 73 -18.21 17.80 12.11
CA GLY A 73 -18.28 16.36 11.87
C GLY A 73 -18.51 16.04 10.40
N LEU A 74 -19.62 15.34 10.09
CA LEU A 74 -19.94 14.86 8.75
C LEU A 74 -20.81 15.83 7.92
N ASP A 75 -21.25 16.96 8.47
CA ASP A 75 -22.12 17.90 7.78
C ASP A 75 -21.52 18.42 6.46
N ASN A 76 -20.19 18.56 6.41
CA ASN A 76 -19.46 18.94 5.19
C ASN A 76 -19.71 17.95 4.04
N TYR A 77 -19.76 16.66 4.34
CA TYR A 77 -19.97 15.61 3.34
C TYR A 77 -21.43 15.55 2.88
N ILE A 78 -22.39 15.75 3.79
CA ILE A 78 -23.83 15.80 3.45
C ILE A 78 -24.12 16.99 2.52
N ARG A 79 -23.54 18.16 2.83
CA ARG A 79 -23.64 19.36 1.99
C ARG A 79 -23.04 19.11 0.60
N LEU A 80 -21.84 18.52 0.56
CA LEU A 80 -21.16 18.21 -0.69
C LEU A 80 -21.92 17.21 -1.55
N TYR A 81 -22.54 16.19 -0.93
CA TYR A 81 -23.35 15.20 -1.65
C TYR A 81 -24.61 15.81 -2.27
N SER A 82 -25.15 16.88 -1.70
CA SER A 82 -26.32 17.57 -2.26
C SER A 82 -25.93 18.58 -3.35
N ASP A 83 -24.63 18.80 -3.58
CA ASP A 83 -24.13 19.77 -4.56
C ASP A 83 -24.08 19.15 -5.97
N PRO A 84 -24.84 19.69 -6.95
CA PRO A 84 -24.81 19.20 -8.32
C PRO A 84 -23.44 19.37 -8.99
N TYR A 85 -22.65 20.38 -8.62
CA TYR A 85 -21.32 20.58 -9.17
C TYR A 85 -20.34 19.49 -8.72
N TYR A 86 -20.50 18.98 -7.49
CA TYR A 86 -19.70 17.86 -7.00
C TYR A 86 -19.91 16.62 -7.87
N HIS A 87 -21.17 16.24 -8.14
CA HIS A 87 -21.48 15.08 -8.99
C HIS A 87 -21.00 15.26 -10.42
N GLN A 88 -21.12 16.47 -10.97
CA GLN A 88 -20.60 16.77 -12.30
C GLN A 88 -19.07 16.62 -12.35
N ALA A 89 -18.35 17.15 -11.35
CA ALA A 89 -16.91 17.01 -11.25
C ALA A 89 -16.49 15.53 -11.11
N VAL A 90 -17.14 14.77 -10.22
CA VAL A 90 -16.87 13.34 -10.03
C VAL A 90 -17.09 12.56 -11.33
N LYS A 91 -18.20 12.80 -12.03
CA LYS A 91 -18.48 12.15 -13.31
C LYS A 91 -17.46 12.54 -14.38
N ALA A 92 -17.08 13.81 -14.46
CA ALA A 92 -16.06 14.27 -15.41
C ALA A 92 -14.71 13.61 -15.15
N THR A 93 -14.25 13.55 -13.89
CA THR A 93 -13.01 12.87 -13.51
C THR A 93 -13.07 11.38 -13.81
N PHE A 94 -14.19 10.72 -13.53
CA PHE A 94 -14.36 9.30 -13.81
C PHE A 94 -14.32 9.00 -15.30
N VAL A 95 -15.07 9.73 -16.11
CA VAL A 95 -15.09 9.58 -17.58
C VAL A 95 -13.71 9.88 -18.17
N PHE A 96 -13.05 10.96 -17.73
CA PHE A 96 -11.70 11.29 -18.14
C PHE A 96 -10.71 10.17 -17.80
N THR A 97 -10.71 9.68 -16.56
CA THR A 97 -9.78 8.65 -16.10
C THR A 97 -10.02 7.33 -16.80
N ALA A 98 -11.28 6.91 -16.97
CA ALA A 98 -11.64 5.70 -17.69
C ALA A 98 -11.18 5.74 -19.15
N ASN A 99 -11.45 6.85 -19.85
CA ASN A 99 -10.99 7.05 -21.22
C ASN A 99 -9.46 7.07 -21.30
N ALA A 100 -8.78 7.79 -20.40
CA ALA A 100 -7.33 7.86 -20.37
C ALA A 100 -6.70 6.48 -20.16
N ILE A 101 -7.22 5.67 -19.24
CA ILE A 101 -6.74 4.30 -19.02
C ILE A 101 -7.02 3.43 -20.23
N LEU A 102 -8.22 3.50 -20.80
CA LEU A 102 -8.59 2.72 -21.99
C LEU A 102 -7.62 2.99 -23.15
N PHE A 103 -7.38 4.26 -23.47
CA PHE A 103 -6.42 4.63 -24.51
C PHE A 103 -4.99 4.20 -24.17
N LYS A 104 -4.53 4.41 -22.92
CA LYS A 104 -3.20 3.95 -22.48
C LYS A 104 -3.04 2.44 -22.66
N LEU A 105 -4.05 1.65 -22.34
CA LEU A 105 -4.01 0.20 -22.52
C LEU A 105 -4.00 -0.21 -24.00
N ILE A 106 -4.85 0.41 -24.82
CA ILE A 106 -4.91 0.13 -26.27
C ILE A 106 -3.56 0.48 -26.93
N PHE A 107 -3.08 1.71 -26.74
CA PHE A 107 -1.80 2.13 -27.33
C PHE A 107 -0.62 1.37 -26.75
N GLY A 108 -0.61 1.13 -25.44
CA GLY A 108 0.42 0.34 -24.77
C GLY A 108 0.48 -1.10 -25.30
N LEU A 109 -0.67 -1.75 -25.53
CA LEU A 109 -0.73 -3.09 -26.07
C LEU A 109 -0.30 -3.15 -27.54
N ILE A 110 -0.79 -2.21 -28.37
CA ILE A 110 -0.37 -2.09 -29.78
C ILE A 110 1.15 -1.92 -29.86
N ALA A 111 1.71 -0.99 -29.08
CA ALA A 111 3.14 -0.78 -29.03
C ALA A 111 3.90 -2.01 -28.53
N ALA A 112 3.42 -2.68 -27.47
CA ALA A 112 4.05 -3.89 -26.95
C ALA A 112 4.08 -5.02 -27.99
N THR A 113 2.99 -5.26 -28.71
CA THR A 113 2.91 -6.28 -29.76
C THR A 113 3.79 -5.92 -30.96
N LEU A 114 3.86 -4.64 -31.35
CA LEU A 114 4.70 -4.19 -32.46
C LEU A 114 6.20 -4.25 -32.12
N LEU A 115 6.55 -4.03 -30.85
CA LEU A 115 7.94 -4.11 -30.37
C LEU A 115 8.39 -5.53 -30.01
N HIS A 116 7.45 -6.46 -29.79
CA HIS A 116 7.73 -7.86 -29.47
C HIS A 116 8.73 -8.53 -30.44
N PRO A 117 8.61 -8.40 -31.79
CA PRO A 117 9.54 -9.04 -32.72
C PRO A 117 10.89 -8.30 -32.91
N LEU A 118 11.11 -7.10 -32.37
CA LEU A 118 12.33 -6.32 -32.60
C LEU A 118 13.53 -6.86 -31.79
N LYS A 119 14.58 -7.32 -32.48
CA LYS A 119 15.80 -7.90 -31.87
C LYS A 119 16.87 -6.88 -31.45
N ARG A 120 16.87 -5.65 -31.98
CA ARG A 120 17.82 -4.57 -31.63
C ARG A 120 17.05 -3.28 -31.33
N GLY A 121 17.42 -2.56 -30.27
CA GLY A 121 16.80 -1.28 -29.87
C GLY A 121 15.50 -1.36 -29.07
N ARG A 122 14.97 -2.56 -28.81
CA ARG A 122 13.71 -2.79 -28.07
C ARG A 122 13.66 -2.06 -26.73
N ASN A 123 14.69 -2.18 -25.89
CA ASN A 123 14.65 -1.60 -24.54
C ASN A 123 14.61 -0.06 -24.55
N LEU A 124 15.20 0.59 -25.56
CA LEU A 124 15.15 2.05 -25.72
C LEU A 124 13.78 2.52 -26.23
N LEU A 125 13.22 1.83 -27.23
CA LEU A 125 11.90 2.15 -27.77
C LEU A 125 10.78 1.82 -26.78
N THR A 126 10.90 0.71 -26.03
CA THR A 126 9.96 0.36 -24.95
C THR A 126 10.05 1.38 -23.82
N GLY A 127 11.24 1.84 -23.43
CA GLY A 127 11.40 2.88 -22.41
C GLY A 127 10.92 4.28 -22.82
N LEU A 128 10.79 4.55 -24.12
CA LEU A 128 10.29 5.84 -24.64
C LEU A 128 8.77 5.87 -24.79
N VAL A 129 8.14 4.70 -24.96
CA VAL A 129 6.69 4.55 -25.15
C VAL A 129 5.94 4.36 -23.82
N LEU A 130 6.63 3.91 -22.77
CA LEU A 130 6.08 3.56 -21.45
C LEU A 130 6.27 4.71 -20.45
#